data_AF-A0A4V0I6N8-F1
#
_entry.id   AF-A0A4V0I6N8-F1
#
_cell.length_a   1.000
_cell.length_b   1.000
_cell.length_c   1.000
_cell.angle_alpha   90.00
_cell.angle_beta   90.00
_cell.angle_gamma   90.00
#
_symmetry.space_group_name_H-M   'P 1'
#
loop_
_entity.id
_entity.type
_entity.pdbx_description
1 polymer ?
#
loop_
_entity_poly.entity_id
_entity_poly.type
_entity_poly.pdbx_seq_one_letter_code
_entity_poly.pdbx_strand_id
1 'polypeptide(L)'
;MDYSDILGTVIGHLEGLGIECTATAGEDVGEAELASAEATMGVQLPAELREFYQAFGDGVGVFWRSDPDDFGKPWGSLNVPTLASLAEMYHGWRGLVLYTPEQAEKYGFPYTDDPALAKRTAARMWHWLPIIDEPNGDAICLDLGAPGCPVVFNRHDWMDGGTGDDGHILAPSWRAFLMAWGSVCYQDPVHWTDCLRQGGGVDWSCKRFDRSLHVAGLMKCDER
;
A
#
# COMPACT_ATOMS: atom_id res chain seq x y z
N MET A 1 -16.38 8.34 6.71
CA MET A 1 -16.35 8.23 5.24
C MET A 1 -16.09 6.78 4.96
N ASP A 2 -17.02 6.13 4.28
CA ASP A 2 -16.83 4.74 3.86
C ASP A 2 -15.89 4.66 2.66
N TYR A 3 -15.59 3.45 2.19
CA TYR A 3 -14.65 3.25 1.09
C TYR A 3 -15.19 3.78 -0.24
N SER A 4 -16.47 3.56 -0.52
CA SER A 4 -17.15 4.03 -1.73
C SER A 4 -17.18 5.57 -1.80
N ASP A 5 -17.42 6.24 -0.68
CA ASP A 5 -17.35 7.70 -0.55
C ASP A 5 -15.95 8.23 -0.93
N ILE A 6 -14.87 7.59 -0.46
CA ILE A 6 -13.50 8.03 -0.75
C ILE A 6 -13.25 7.98 -2.26
N LEU A 7 -13.54 6.82 -2.90
CA LEU A 7 -13.30 6.64 -4.33
C LEU A 7 -14.19 7.56 -5.17
N GLY A 8 -15.49 7.66 -4.83
CA GLY A 8 -16.42 8.55 -5.51
C GLY A 8 -16.00 10.02 -5.41
N THR A 9 -15.44 10.42 -4.27
CA THR A 9 -14.90 11.78 -4.08
C THR A 9 -13.69 12.05 -4.98
N VAL A 10 -12.78 11.07 -5.13
CA VAL A 10 -11.61 11.19 -6.03
C VAL A 10 -12.05 11.23 -7.50
N ILE A 11 -12.89 10.29 -7.93
CA ILE A 11 -13.37 10.20 -9.32
C ILE A 11 -14.12 11.49 -9.70
N GLY A 12 -15.07 11.92 -8.87
CA GLY A 12 -15.83 13.15 -9.14
C GLY A 12 -14.95 14.40 -9.17
N HIS A 13 -13.85 14.44 -8.40
CA HIS A 13 -12.88 15.53 -8.48
C HIS A 13 -12.13 15.53 -9.81
N LEU A 14 -11.60 14.37 -10.23
CA LEU A 14 -10.89 14.22 -11.51
C LEU A 14 -11.79 14.58 -12.70
N GLU A 15 -13.04 14.10 -12.71
CA GLU A 15 -14.03 14.44 -13.74
C GLU A 15 -14.34 15.95 -13.77
N GLY A 16 -14.42 16.58 -12.59
CA GLY A 16 -14.59 18.03 -12.47
C GLY A 16 -13.43 18.84 -13.04
N LEU A 17 -12.23 18.26 -13.11
CA LEU A 17 -11.04 18.83 -13.76
C LEU A 17 -10.97 18.50 -15.27
N GLY A 18 -11.92 17.72 -15.79
CA GLY A 18 -11.90 17.23 -17.18
C GLY A 18 -10.91 16.09 -17.42
N ILE A 19 -10.48 15.39 -16.37
CA ILE A 19 -9.59 14.23 -16.46
C ILE A 19 -10.45 12.97 -16.49
N GLU A 20 -10.29 12.17 -17.54
CA GLU A 20 -10.96 10.87 -17.65
C GLU A 20 -10.35 9.88 -16.66
N CYS A 21 -11.20 9.20 -15.89
CA CYS A 21 -10.81 8.18 -14.93
C CYS A 21 -11.49 6.85 -15.28
N THR A 22 -10.69 5.79 -15.35
CA THR A 22 -11.21 4.42 -15.47
C THR A 22 -11.23 3.79 -14.08
N ALA A 23 -12.38 3.28 -13.66
CA ALA A 23 -12.54 2.54 -12.42
C ALA A 23 -13.23 1.20 -12.68
N THR A 24 -12.67 0.12 -12.15
CA THR A 24 -13.23 -1.24 -12.21
C THR A 24 -13.33 -1.81 -10.80
N ALA A 25 -14.45 -2.44 -10.50
CA ALA A 25 -14.70 -3.17 -9.27
C ALA A 25 -14.85 -4.66 -9.60
N GLY A 26 -14.41 -5.53 -8.70
CA GLY A 26 -14.59 -6.97 -8.83
C GLY A 26 -16.04 -7.42 -8.59
N GLU A 27 -16.26 -8.73 -8.64
CA GLU A 27 -17.57 -9.31 -8.28
C GLU A 27 -17.84 -9.14 -6.78
N ASP A 28 -19.12 -9.07 -6.39
CA ASP A 28 -19.51 -8.95 -4.97
C ASP A 28 -18.88 -10.07 -4.13
N VAL A 29 -18.23 -9.68 -3.03
CA VAL A 29 -17.55 -10.61 -2.11
C VAL A 29 -18.35 -10.75 -0.83
N GLY A 30 -18.71 -11.99 -0.50
CA GLY A 30 -19.34 -12.34 0.76
C GLY A 30 -18.36 -12.91 1.79
N GLU A 31 -18.92 -13.31 2.93
CA GLU A 31 -18.17 -13.95 4.02
C GLU A 31 -17.53 -15.28 3.60
N ALA A 32 -18.14 -16.01 2.67
CA ALA A 32 -17.65 -17.31 2.21
C ALA A 32 -16.37 -17.15 1.37
N GLU A 33 -16.34 -16.18 0.48
CA GLU A 33 -15.20 -15.86 -0.38
C GLU A 33 -14.01 -15.36 0.47
N LEU A 34 -14.26 -14.46 1.42
CA LEU A 34 -13.26 -13.98 2.38
C LEU A 34 -12.68 -15.14 3.20
N ALA A 35 -13.54 -15.99 3.77
CA ALA A 35 -13.09 -17.13 4.57
C ALA A 35 -12.28 -18.13 3.73
N SER A 36 -12.62 -18.32 2.45
CA SER A 36 -11.85 -19.16 1.53
C SER A 36 -10.46 -18.58 1.26
N ALA A 37 -10.36 -17.27 1.05
CA ALA A 37 -9.08 -16.58 0.85
C ALA A 37 -8.19 -16.66 2.11
N GLU A 38 -8.76 -16.39 3.29
CA GLU A 38 -8.07 -16.50 4.59
C GLU A 38 -7.59 -17.93 4.84
N ALA A 39 -8.41 -18.94 4.53
CA ALA A 39 -8.02 -20.34 4.64
C ALA A 39 -6.87 -20.70 3.69
N THR A 40 -6.86 -20.12 2.49
CA THR A 40 -5.79 -20.32 1.49
C THR A 40 -4.49 -19.73 1.99
N MET A 41 -4.51 -18.47 2.45
CA MET A 41 -3.33 -17.78 2.96
C MET A 41 -2.87 -18.32 4.33
N GLY A 42 -3.77 -18.89 5.12
CA GLY A 42 -3.49 -19.29 6.50
C GLY A 42 -3.41 -18.12 7.48
N VAL A 43 -3.95 -16.95 7.10
CA VAL A 43 -4.03 -15.75 7.95
C VAL A 43 -5.42 -15.14 7.85
N GLN A 44 -5.87 -14.47 8.93
CA GLN A 44 -7.10 -13.68 8.90
C GLN A 44 -6.82 -12.31 8.30
N LEU A 45 -7.73 -11.85 7.45
CA LEU A 45 -7.69 -10.51 6.91
C LEU A 45 -8.08 -9.51 8.00
N PRO A 46 -7.38 -8.36 8.11
CA PRO A 46 -7.80 -7.28 9.00
C PRO A 46 -9.22 -6.83 8.70
N ALA A 47 -9.98 -6.45 9.74
CA ALA A 47 -11.39 -6.06 9.59
C ALA A 47 -11.62 -4.96 8.56
N GLU A 48 -10.73 -3.96 8.50
CA GLU A 48 -10.78 -2.89 7.50
C GLU A 48 -10.59 -3.40 6.07
N LEU A 49 -9.73 -4.40 5.86
CA LEU A 49 -9.52 -4.98 4.54
C LEU A 49 -10.72 -5.86 4.12
N ARG A 50 -11.32 -6.59 5.06
CA ARG A 50 -12.57 -7.33 4.81
C ARG A 50 -13.70 -6.39 4.40
N GLU A 51 -13.88 -5.29 5.14
CA GLU A 51 -14.87 -4.26 4.81
C GLU A 51 -14.59 -3.65 3.44
N PHE A 52 -13.32 -3.42 3.09
CA PHE A 52 -12.95 -2.93 1.76
C PHE A 52 -13.40 -3.87 0.64
N TYR A 53 -13.09 -5.17 0.74
CA TYR A 53 -13.52 -6.17 -0.26
C TYR A 53 -15.04 -6.32 -0.30
N GLN A 54 -15.74 -6.18 0.83
CA GLN A 54 -17.21 -6.18 0.85
C GLN A 54 -17.80 -4.93 0.19
N ALA A 55 -17.10 -3.79 0.22
CA ALA A 55 -17.56 -2.54 -0.38
C ALA A 55 -17.28 -2.43 -1.89
N PHE A 56 -16.17 -3.00 -2.37
CA PHE A 56 -15.73 -2.88 -3.76
C PHE A 56 -15.69 -4.21 -4.54
N GLY A 57 -16.08 -5.31 -3.91
CA GLY A 57 -15.98 -6.63 -4.52
C GLY A 57 -14.55 -7.15 -4.59
N ASP A 58 -14.34 -8.13 -5.46
CA ASP A 58 -13.10 -8.89 -5.60
C ASP A 58 -11.98 -8.08 -6.28
N GLY A 59 -11.47 -7.08 -5.58
CA GLY A 59 -10.43 -6.18 -6.06
C GLY A 59 -10.97 -4.87 -6.65
N VAL A 60 -10.08 -3.89 -6.79
CA VAL A 60 -10.38 -2.61 -7.43
C VAL A 60 -9.24 -2.18 -8.32
N GLY A 61 -9.56 -1.61 -9.47
CA GLY A 61 -8.63 -0.95 -10.37
C GLY A 61 -9.06 0.48 -10.61
N VAL A 62 -8.16 1.43 -10.43
CA VAL A 62 -8.37 2.84 -10.74
C VAL A 62 -7.17 3.31 -11.51
N PHE A 63 -7.41 4.02 -12.62
CA PHE A 63 -6.34 4.59 -13.42
C PHE A 63 -6.80 5.88 -14.08
N TRP A 64 -5.90 6.87 -14.11
CA TRP A 64 -6.12 8.11 -14.84
C TRP A 64 -4.78 8.72 -15.27
N ARG A 65 -4.84 9.57 -16.29
CA ARG A 65 -3.74 10.44 -16.74
C ARG A 65 -4.29 11.82 -17.00
N SER A 66 -3.58 12.86 -16.54
CA SER A 66 -4.03 14.23 -16.83
C SER A 66 -3.91 14.60 -18.31
N ASP A 67 -3.01 13.92 -19.03
CA ASP A 67 -2.86 14.01 -20.48
C ASP A 67 -2.54 12.61 -21.03
N PRO A 68 -3.40 12.02 -21.89
CA PRO A 68 -3.16 10.68 -22.44
C PRO A 68 -1.99 10.64 -23.42
N ASP A 69 -1.58 11.78 -23.98
CA ASP A 69 -0.54 11.89 -25.01
C ASP A 69 0.85 12.28 -24.45
N ASP A 70 0.94 12.69 -23.18
CA ASP A 70 2.18 13.11 -22.52
C ASP A 70 2.47 12.31 -21.23
N PHE A 71 3.36 11.32 -21.34
CA PHE A 71 3.83 10.49 -20.22
C PHE A 71 4.64 11.25 -19.16
N GLY A 72 5.03 12.51 -19.44
CA GLY A 72 5.67 13.38 -18.45
C GLY A 72 4.67 14.09 -17.54
N LYS A 73 3.37 13.96 -17.80
CA LYS A 73 2.30 14.55 -16.99
C LYS A 73 1.88 13.66 -15.83
N PRO A 74 1.27 14.25 -14.79
CA PRO A 74 0.71 13.49 -13.67
C PRO A 74 -0.22 12.36 -14.13
N TRP A 75 -0.07 11.23 -13.46
CA TRP A 75 -0.95 10.08 -13.56
C TRP A 75 -1.10 9.47 -12.18
N GLY A 76 -2.14 8.67 -12.00
CA GLY A 76 -2.38 8.00 -10.74
C GLY A 76 -3.04 6.66 -10.95
N SER A 77 -2.84 5.77 -9.98
CA SER A 77 -3.48 4.48 -9.98
C SER A 77 -3.69 3.95 -8.57
N LEU A 78 -4.75 3.18 -8.41
CA LEU A 78 -4.99 2.35 -7.24
C LEU A 78 -5.37 0.96 -7.75
N ASN A 79 -4.50 -0.02 -7.52
CA ASN A 79 -4.74 -1.40 -7.92
C ASN A 79 -4.70 -2.27 -6.67
N VAL A 80 -5.87 -2.67 -6.17
CA VAL A 80 -5.98 -3.65 -5.09
C VAL A 80 -6.33 -4.99 -5.73
N PRO A 81 -5.54 -6.05 -5.49
CA PRO A 81 -5.69 -7.32 -6.18
C PRO A 81 -7.02 -7.99 -5.82
N THR A 82 -7.44 -8.93 -6.66
CA THR A 82 -8.45 -9.94 -6.30
C THR A 82 -7.98 -10.72 -5.08
N LEU A 83 -8.89 -11.37 -4.35
CA LEU A 83 -8.57 -12.27 -3.23
C LEU A 83 -7.68 -13.43 -3.67
N ALA A 84 -7.86 -13.94 -4.88
CA ALA A 84 -7.02 -14.98 -5.45
C ALA A 84 -5.58 -14.47 -5.68
N SER A 85 -5.43 -13.31 -6.34
CA SER A 85 -4.12 -12.70 -6.56
C SER A 85 -3.47 -12.24 -5.25
N LEU A 86 -4.24 -11.78 -4.27
CA LEU A 86 -3.74 -11.47 -2.93
C LEU A 86 -3.15 -12.72 -2.26
N ALA A 87 -3.82 -13.87 -2.38
CA ALA A 87 -3.30 -15.12 -1.84
C ALA A 87 -2.01 -15.58 -2.55
N GLU A 88 -1.96 -15.45 -3.89
CA GLU A 88 -0.75 -15.72 -4.67
C GLU A 88 0.40 -14.80 -4.26
N MET A 89 0.14 -13.48 -4.16
CA MET A 89 1.11 -12.49 -3.68
C MET A 89 1.60 -12.81 -2.28
N TYR A 90 0.70 -13.19 -1.36
CA TYR A 90 1.07 -13.58 -0.01
C TYR A 90 1.97 -14.82 -0.01
N HIS A 91 1.62 -15.88 -0.74
CA HIS A 91 2.49 -17.06 -0.83
C HIS A 91 3.84 -16.77 -1.49
N GLY A 92 3.84 -15.92 -2.53
CA GLY A 92 5.05 -15.40 -3.15
C GLY A 92 5.93 -14.66 -2.15
N TRP A 93 5.34 -13.73 -1.39
CA TRP A 93 5.98 -13.00 -0.29
C TRP A 93 6.58 -13.93 0.76
N ARG A 94 5.88 -15.01 1.12
CA ARG A 94 6.41 -16.02 2.05
C ARG A 94 7.60 -16.80 1.49
N GLY A 95 7.76 -16.86 0.17
CA GLY A 95 8.96 -17.35 -0.48
C GLY A 95 10.06 -16.28 -0.65
N LEU A 96 9.68 -15.01 -0.80
CA LEU A 96 10.57 -13.87 -1.05
C LEU A 96 11.16 -13.25 0.21
N VAL A 97 10.41 -13.19 1.31
CA VAL A 97 10.97 -12.89 2.64
C VAL A 97 11.87 -14.07 2.98
N LEU A 98 13.14 -13.92 2.58
CA LEU A 98 14.17 -14.96 2.54
C LEU A 98 14.37 -15.68 3.88
N TYR A 99 13.81 -15.10 4.95
CA TYR A 99 14.10 -15.46 6.30
C TYR A 99 12.83 -15.57 7.14
N THR A 100 12.39 -16.80 7.40
CA THR A 100 11.75 -17.12 8.69
C THR A 100 12.56 -16.49 9.83
N PRO A 101 11.97 -16.18 11.00
CA PRO A 101 12.73 -15.69 12.15
C PRO A 101 13.97 -16.53 12.48
N GLU A 102 13.86 -17.86 12.35
CA GLU A 102 14.97 -18.80 12.55
C GLU A 102 16.06 -18.67 11.47
N GLN A 103 15.68 -18.52 10.21
CA GLN A 103 16.63 -18.30 9.11
C GLN A 103 17.29 -16.92 9.21
N ALA A 104 16.56 -15.89 9.65
CA ALA A 104 17.07 -14.52 9.86
C ALA A 104 18.18 -14.55 10.92
N GLU A 105 17.92 -15.27 12.01
CA GLU A 105 18.88 -15.44 13.09
C GLU A 105 20.15 -16.13 12.61
N LYS A 106 20.01 -17.19 11.80
CA LYS A 106 21.13 -17.95 11.23
C LYS A 106 21.92 -17.15 10.19
N TYR A 107 21.23 -16.38 9.32
CA TYR A 107 21.87 -15.61 8.27
C TYR A 107 22.75 -14.50 8.85
N GLY A 108 22.27 -13.84 9.91
CA GLY A 108 23.08 -12.88 10.66
C GLY A 108 23.35 -11.55 9.97
N PHE A 109 22.84 -11.32 8.76
CA PHE A 109 22.90 -10.07 7.98
C PHE A 109 24.30 -9.42 7.96
N PRO A 110 25.35 -10.13 7.52
CA PRO A 110 26.74 -9.66 7.65
C PRO A 110 27.08 -8.45 6.76
N TYR A 111 26.20 -8.06 5.84
CA TYR A 111 26.41 -7.00 4.85
C TYR A 111 25.55 -5.75 5.09
N THR A 112 24.80 -5.69 6.18
CA THR A 112 24.05 -4.49 6.59
C THR A 112 24.82 -3.70 7.63
N ASP A 113 24.61 -2.39 7.69
CA ASP A 113 25.27 -1.52 8.69
C ASP A 113 24.89 -1.88 10.13
N ASP A 114 23.64 -2.30 10.36
CA ASP A 114 23.15 -2.79 11.65
C ASP A 114 22.50 -4.18 11.51
N PRO A 115 23.28 -5.27 11.67
CA PRO A 115 22.77 -6.63 11.58
C PRO A 115 21.69 -6.95 12.62
N ALA A 116 21.73 -6.32 13.80
CA ALA A 116 20.73 -6.55 14.83
C ALA A 116 19.39 -5.90 14.46
N LEU A 117 19.42 -4.72 13.84
CA LEU A 117 18.26 -4.10 13.24
C LEU A 117 17.72 -4.95 12.09
N ALA A 118 18.58 -5.37 11.16
CA ALA A 118 18.18 -6.21 10.04
C ALA A 118 17.45 -7.49 10.46
N LYS A 119 17.92 -8.16 11.52
CA LYS A 119 17.20 -9.31 12.11
C LYS A 119 15.80 -8.97 12.60
N ARG A 120 15.65 -7.84 13.31
CA ARG A 120 14.33 -7.38 13.80
C ARG A 120 13.42 -7.00 12.65
N THR A 121 13.96 -6.35 11.62
CA THR A 121 13.26 -5.99 10.39
C THR A 121 12.74 -7.24 9.69
N ALA A 122 13.59 -8.22 9.41
CA ALA A 122 13.19 -9.49 8.80
C ALA A 122 12.10 -10.23 9.61
N ALA A 123 12.24 -10.25 10.93
CA ALA A 123 11.22 -10.86 11.80
C ALA A 123 9.86 -10.14 11.71
N ARG A 124 9.84 -8.81 11.56
CA ARG A 124 8.61 -8.04 11.33
C ARG A 124 8.02 -8.33 9.94
N MET A 125 8.85 -8.28 8.90
CA MET A 125 8.46 -8.52 7.50
C MET A 125 7.77 -9.86 7.28
N TRP A 126 8.14 -10.87 8.08
CA TRP A 126 7.48 -12.16 8.08
C TRP A 126 5.96 -12.07 8.31
N HIS A 127 5.49 -11.06 9.04
CA HIS A 127 4.08 -10.84 9.34
C HIS A 127 3.40 -9.86 8.38
N TRP A 128 4.07 -9.43 7.32
CA TRP A 128 3.49 -8.49 6.37
C TRP A 128 2.61 -9.20 5.33
N LEU A 129 1.53 -8.52 4.95
CA LEU A 129 0.67 -8.89 3.84
C LEU A 129 0.81 -7.84 2.74
N PRO A 130 1.49 -8.13 1.61
CA PRO A 130 1.55 -7.19 0.49
C PRO A 130 0.15 -7.01 -0.11
N ILE A 131 -0.23 -5.75 -0.33
CA ILE A 131 -1.52 -5.38 -0.93
C ILE A 131 -1.31 -4.74 -2.30
N ILE A 132 -0.21 -4.01 -2.50
CA ILE A 132 0.15 -3.40 -3.79
C ILE A 132 1.61 -3.74 -4.06
N ASP A 133 1.86 -4.33 -5.23
CA ASP A 133 3.20 -4.65 -5.72
C ASP A 133 3.64 -3.60 -6.73
N GLU A 134 4.83 -3.03 -6.54
CA GLU A 134 5.40 -2.05 -7.44
C GLU A 134 6.33 -2.75 -8.44
N PRO A 135 6.41 -2.29 -9.71
CA PRO A 135 7.19 -2.97 -10.75
C PRO A 135 8.70 -3.10 -10.47
N ASN A 136 9.23 -2.34 -9.50
CA ASN A 136 10.62 -2.37 -9.08
C ASN A 136 10.90 -3.32 -7.89
N GLY A 137 9.88 -4.04 -7.41
CA GLY A 137 9.97 -4.94 -6.26
C GLY A 137 9.70 -4.26 -4.91
N ASP A 138 9.42 -2.96 -4.89
CA ASP A 138 8.84 -2.31 -3.71
C ASP A 138 7.40 -2.80 -3.52
N ALA A 139 6.88 -2.67 -2.30
CA ALA A 139 5.49 -3.02 -2.05
C ALA A 139 4.88 -2.15 -0.96
N ILE A 140 3.56 -1.98 -1.02
CA ILE A 140 2.75 -1.45 0.07
C ILE A 140 2.10 -2.64 0.78
N CYS A 141 2.41 -2.78 2.06
CA CYS A 141 2.01 -3.93 2.87
C CYS A 141 1.18 -3.51 4.08
N LEU A 142 0.43 -4.45 4.65
CA LEU A 142 -0.13 -4.36 6.00
C LEU A 142 0.76 -5.12 6.97
N ASP A 143 1.16 -4.50 8.08
CA ASP A 143 1.90 -5.18 9.15
C ASP A 143 0.93 -5.91 10.08
N LEU A 144 0.63 -7.18 9.79
CA LEU A 144 -0.31 -7.99 10.58
C LEU A 144 0.20 -8.30 12.00
N GLY A 145 1.50 -8.11 12.25
CA GLY A 145 2.13 -8.32 13.56
C GLY A 145 1.98 -7.13 14.50
N ALA A 146 1.63 -5.95 13.97
CA ALA A 146 1.51 -4.72 14.75
C ALA A 146 0.04 -4.39 15.11
N PRO A 147 -0.21 -3.82 16.30
CA PRO A 147 -1.55 -3.35 16.67
C PRO A 147 -2.10 -2.37 15.64
N GLY A 148 -3.34 -2.60 15.19
CA GLY A 148 -4.02 -1.77 14.20
C GLY A 148 -3.67 -2.09 12.73
N CYS A 149 -2.76 -3.03 12.47
CA CYS A 149 -2.36 -3.44 11.11
C CYS A 149 -1.98 -2.22 10.23
N PRO A 150 -0.97 -1.41 10.64
CA PRO A 150 -0.59 -0.22 9.90
C PRO A 150 -0.13 -0.57 8.48
N VAL A 151 -0.31 0.39 7.58
CA VAL A 151 0.22 0.31 6.22
C VAL A 151 1.68 0.70 6.24
N VAL A 152 2.55 -0.16 5.71
CA VAL A 152 4.00 0.01 5.67
C VAL A 152 4.51 -0.08 4.23
N PHE A 153 5.57 0.66 3.95
CA PHE A 153 6.31 0.56 2.70
C PHE A 153 7.46 -0.42 2.86
N ASN A 154 7.45 -1.47 2.03
CA ASN A 154 8.55 -2.41 1.84
C ASN A 154 9.40 -1.90 0.68
N ARG A 155 10.68 -1.68 0.95
CA ARG A 155 11.64 -1.25 -0.06
C ARG A 155 12.55 -2.41 -0.44
N HIS A 156 12.61 -2.75 -1.72
CA HIS A 156 13.33 -3.95 -2.19
C HIS A 156 14.83 -3.96 -1.86
N ASP A 157 15.47 -2.78 -1.74
CA ASP A 157 16.92 -2.63 -1.57
C ASP A 157 17.39 -2.53 -0.10
N TRP A 158 16.51 -2.79 0.89
CA TRP A 158 16.83 -2.58 2.31
C TRP A 158 18.05 -3.37 2.84
N MET A 159 18.44 -4.45 2.14
CA MET A 159 19.63 -5.27 2.45
C MET A 159 20.87 -4.96 1.59
N ASP A 160 20.74 -4.28 0.44
CA ASP A 160 21.84 -4.09 -0.52
C ASP A 160 22.65 -2.83 -0.19
N GLY A 161 23.52 -2.93 0.82
CA GLY A 161 24.25 -1.78 1.36
C GLY A 161 23.37 -0.80 2.15
N GLY A 162 22.17 -1.25 2.53
CA GLY A 162 21.22 -0.50 3.35
C GLY A 162 21.51 -0.55 4.85
N THR A 163 20.76 0.27 5.60
CA THR A 163 20.86 0.37 7.07
C THR A 163 20.37 -0.88 7.80
N GLY A 164 19.74 -1.83 7.10
CA GLY A 164 19.00 -2.95 7.70
C GLY A 164 17.59 -2.57 8.18
N ASP A 165 17.14 -1.34 7.92
CA ASP A 165 15.79 -0.88 8.28
C ASP A 165 14.84 -0.89 7.08
N ASP A 166 13.60 -1.31 7.34
CA ASP A 166 12.53 -1.34 6.36
C ASP A 166 11.15 -1.28 7.06
N GLY A 167 10.09 -1.06 6.27
CA GLY A 167 8.72 -1.04 6.79
C GLY A 167 8.34 0.33 7.32
N HIS A 168 8.67 1.37 6.55
CA HIS A 168 8.29 2.74 6.87
C HIS A 168 6.77 2.85 6.95
N ILE A 169 6.23 3.26 8.09
CA ILE A 169 4.77 3.37 8.28
C ILE A 169 4.25 4.49 7.37
N LEU A 170 3.37 4.16 6.43
CA LEU A 170 2.70 5.12 5.55
C LEU A 170 1.44 5.68 6.22
N ALA A 171 0.69 4.83 6.93
CA ALA A 171 -0.53 5.20 7.62
C ALA A 171 -0.84 4.22 8.77
N PRO A 172 -1.61 4.64 9.79
CA PRO A 172 -1.97 3.79 10.93
C PRO A 172 -2.99 2.69 10.59
N SER A 173 -3.71 2.79 9.46
CA SER A 173 -4.68 1.79 9.00
C SER A 173 -4.89 1.87 7.48
N TRP A 174 -5.55 0.86 6.91
CA TRP A 174 -5.85 0.79 5.48
C TRP A 174 -6.73 1.95 5.02
N ARG A 175 -7.79 2.27 5.77
CA ARG A 175 -8.66 3.41 5.48
C ARG A 175 -7.91 4.73 5.55
N ALA A 176 -7.07 4.91 6.57
CA ALA A 176 -6.28 6.13 6.71
C ALA A 176 -5.32 6.32 5.52
N PHE A 177 -4.73 5.23 5.02
CA PHE A 177 -3.91 5.26 3.81
C PHE A 177 -4.71 5.68 2.58
N LEU A 178 -5.85 5.03 2.31
CA LEU A 178 -6.68 5.36 1.15
C LEU A 178 -7.24 6.78 1.17
N MET A 179 -7.61 7.30 2.36
CA MET A 179 -8.00 8.70 2.49
C MET A 179 -6.85 9.65 2.18
N ALA A 180 -5.65 9.35 2.69
CA ALA A 180 -4.50 10.21 2.52
C ALA A 180 -3.96 10.19 1.08
N TRP A 181 -3.84 9.01 0.46
CA TRP A 181 -3.42 8.89 -0.93
C TRP A 181 -4.50 9.37 -1.90
N GLY A 182 -5.78 9.14 -1.59
CA GLY A 182 -6.90 9.71 -2.32
C GLY A 182 -6.93 11.24 -2.29
N SER A 183 -6.37 11.88 -1.25
CA SER A 183 -6.25 13.35 -1.21
C SER A 183 -5.34 13.93 -2.30
N VAL A 184 -4.47 13.11 -2.89
CA VAL A 184 -3.66 13.45 -4.07
C VAL A 184 -4.10 12.63 -5.29
N CYS A 185 -5.37 12.24 -5.35
CA CYS A 185 -5.97 11.43 -6.42
C CYS A 185 -5.25 10.11 -6.73
N TYR A 186 -4.64 9.46 -5.74
CA TYR A 186 -3.82 8.26 -5.97
C TYR A 186 -2.68 8.50 -6.96
N GLN A 187 -2.18 9.74 -7.04
CA GLN A 187 -1.03 10.07 -7.87
C GLN A 187 0.16 9.20 -7.43
N ASP A 188 0.79 8.56 -8.40
CA ASP A 188 1.97 7.72 -8.16
C ASP A 188 3.22 8.62 -8.05
N PRO A 189 3.91 8.67 -6.90
CA PRO A 189 5.16 9.38 -6.81
C PRO A 189 6.25 8.60 -7.56
N VAL A 190 7.02 9.29 -8.42
CA VAL A 190 8.18 8.70 -9.13
C VAL A 190 9.10 7.90 -8.18
N HIS A 191 9.27 8.39 -6.94
CA HIS A 191 9.94 7.68 -5.86
C HIS A 191 9.20 7.91 -4.53
N TRP A 192 8.61 6.86 -3.95
CA TRP A 192 7.95 6.91 -2.65
C TRP A 192 8.84 7.48 -1.55
N THR A 193 10.11 7.09 -1.53
CA THR A 193 11.11 7.48 -0.52
C THR A 193 11.31 8.99 -0.42
N ASP A 194 11.17 9.74 -1.52
CA ASP A 194 11.26 11.21 -1.54
C ASP A 194 10.11 11.89 -0.79
N CYS A 195 9.02 11.15 -0.57
CA CYS A 195 7.80 11.65 0.04
C CYS A 195 7.67 11.22 1.51
N LEU A 196 8.59 10.43 2.05
CA LEU A 196 8.48 9.89 3.41
C LEU A 196 8.92 10.92 4.46
N ARG A 197 8.15 11.03 5.55
CA ARG A 197 8.49 11.91 6.70
C ARG A 197 9.35 11.17 7.71
N GLN A 198 10.31 11.86 8.32
CA GLN A 198 11.07 11.29 9.43
C GLN A 198 10.12 10.91 10.59
N GLY A 199 10.19 9.67 11.06
CA GLY A 199 9.33 9.16 12.14
C GLY A 199 7.98 8.58 11.68
N GLY A 200 7.74 8.51 10.37
CA GLY A 200 6.55 7.88 9.79
C GLY A 200 5.63 8.85 9.06
N GLY A 201 4.78 8.30 8.20
CA GLY A 201 3.86 9.01 7.34
C GLY A 201 4.49 9.46 6.03
N VAL A 202 3.63 10.03 5.18
CA VAL A 202 3.97 10.57 3.86
C VAL A 202 3.69 12.08 3.87
N ASP A 203 4.60 12.86 3.30
CA ASP A 203 4.39 14.25 2.96
C ASP A 203 3.63 14.38 1.64
N TRP A 204 2.31 14.23 1.73
CA TRP A 204 1.37 14.42 0.62
C TRP A 204 1.39 15.84 0.03
N SER A 205 2.06 16.79 0.69
CA SER A 205 2.22 18.17 0.20
C SER A 205 3.52 18.42 -0.58
N CYS A 206 4.39 17.39 -0.66
CA CYS A 206 5.68 17.51 -1.29
C CYS A 206 5.54 17.75 -2.80
N LYS A 207 6.61 18.26 -3.42
CA LYS A 207 6.64 18.63 -4.84
C LYS A 207 6.50 17.46 -5.83
N ARG A 208 6.47 16.22 -5.34
CA ARG A 208 6.23 15.03 -6.18
C ARG A 208 4.75 14.87 -6.52
N PHE A 209 3.86 15.49 -5.75
CA PHE A 209 2.43 15.53 -6.02
C PHE A 209 2.04 16.88 -6.65
N ASP A 210 1.20 16.83 -7.69
CA ASP A 210 0.68 18.02 -8.34
C ASP A 210 -0.45 18.61 -7.49
N ARG A 211 -0.20 19.80 -6.95
CA ARG A 211 -1.14 20.49 -6.07
C ARG A 211 -2.50 20.79 -6.71
N SER A 212 -2.57 20.86 -8.04
CA SER A 212 -3.85 21.09 -8.74
C SER A 212 -4.80 19.90 -8.64
N LEU A 213 -4.30 18.72 -8.30
CA LEU A 213 -5.05 17.47 -8.15
C LEU A 213 -5.42 17.17 -6.69
N HIS A 214 -5.21 18.11 -5.78
CA HIS A 214 -5.50 17.88 -4.36
C HIS A 214 -6.99 17.95 -4.07
N VAL A 215 -7.51 16.90 -3.45
CA VAL A 215 -8.92 16.80 -3.08
C VAL A 215 -9.13 17.37 -1.68
N ALA A 216 -9.75 18.54 -1.61
CA ALA A 216 -10.09 19.16 -0.34
C ALA A 216 -11.05 18.25 0.47
N GLY A 217 -10.77 18.07 1.76
CA GLY A 217 -11.64 17.34 2.69
C GLY A 217 -11.36 15.85 2.85
N LEU A 218 -10.54 15.22 1.98
CA LEU A 218 -10.06 13.84 2.19
C LEU A 218 -8.91 13.77 3.19
N MET A 219 -8.00 14.74 3.15
CA MET A 219 -7.09 14.99 4.27
C MET A 219 -7.72 15.98 5.23
N LYS A 220 -7.98 15.54 6.46
CA LYS A 220 -7.89 16.47 7.60
C LYS A 220 -6.40 16.74 7.77
N CYS A 221 -5.93 17.93 7.39
CA CYS A 221 -4.62 18.37 7.81
C CYS A 221 -4.56 18.19 9.33
N ASP A 222 -3.76 17.24 9.81
CA ASP A 222 -3.24 17.32 11.16
C ASP A 222 -2.36 18.57 11.15
N GLU A 223 -2.97 19.73 11.45
CA GLU A 223 -2.25 20.92 11.84
C GLU A 223 -1.52 20.57 13.14
N ARG A 224 -0.28 20.11 13.01
CA ARG A 224 0.69 20.03 14.11
C ARG A 224 1.93 20.83 13.73
#